data_AF-A0A3C0WE96-F1
#
_entry.id   AF-A0A3C0WE96-F1
#
_cell.length_a   1.000
_cell.length_b   1.000
_cell.length_c   1.000
_cell.angle_alpha   90.00
_cell.angle_beta   90.00
_cell.angle_gamma   90.00
#
_symmetry.space_group_name_H-M   'P 1'
#
loop_
_entity.id
_entity.type
_entity.pdbx_description
1 polymer ?
#
loop_
_entity_poly.entity_id
_entity_poly.type
_entity_poly.pdbx_seq_one_letter_code
_entity_poly.pdbx_strand_id
1 'polypeptide(L)'
;MNYLKRLSSITIILLLALAADTIAKEKPLKIYILVGQSNMEGQADLRVLDYLKDDPDTRGLHETIFDADGNHATIPNTWISYLTGGPDGDENGNREVSGTLQIGYGTQFRRDYSKPGTKIGPELGFGYAMQQFSREPVLIIKVAWGGQSLNIDFRSPSSGEYPKTESNANQFDTAEKRDRIAARTGNRYRQMIAHVKHVLSDISRVYPEYKSRSGYELSGFAWFQGWNDMVDRSTYPTRDQPGGYDNYSKWLANFIRDVRNDLDAPSMPFAIGVMGIGGPIELHEERYQQIHQNFNTAMAAPAHLDEFKGNVAAVETNQFWD
;
A
#
# COMPACT_ATOMS: atom_id res chain seq x y z
N MET A 1 -6.68 68.88 -13.87
CA MET A 1 -6.97 67.95 -12.75
C MET A 1 -7.51 66.57 -13.16
N ASN A 2 -7.82 66.30 -14.45
CA ASN A 2 -8.36 65.01 -14.90
C ASN A 2 -7.33 64.03 -15.50
N TYR A 3 -6.12 64.48 -15.86
CA TYR A 3 -5.07 63.61 -16.41
C TYR A 3 -4.34 62.78 -15.34
N LEU A 4 -4.09 63.32 -14.13
CA LEU A 4 -3.47 62.58 -13.03
C LEU A 4 -4.36 61.43 -12.49
N LYS A 5 -5.69 61.55 -12.58
CA LYS A 5 -6.63 60.49 -12.17
C LYS A 5 -6.65 59.29 -13.13
N ARG A 6 -6.43 59.52 -14.44
CA ARG A 6 -6.37 58.43 -15.44
C ARG A 6 -5.05 57.66 -15.39
N LEU A 7 -3.92 58.34 -15.15
CA LEU A 7 -2.63 57.69 -14.98
C LEU A 7 -2.57 56.82 -13.71
N SER A 8 -3.18 57.26 -12.61
CA SER A 8 -3.25 56.48 -11.36
C SER A 8 -4.14 55.24 -11.48
N SER A 9 -5.25 55.29 -12.22
CA SER A 9 -6.11 54.13 -12.45
C SER A 9 -5.47 53.06 -13.35
N ILE A 10 -4.69 53.45 -14.36
CA ILE A 10 -4.02 52.50 -15.28
C ILE A 10 -2.86 51.78 -14.57
N THR A 11 -2.11 52.48 -13.70
CA THR A 11 -1.03 51.87 -12.90
C THR A 11 -1.56 50.87 -11.86
N ILE A 12 -2.73 51.12 -11.27
CA ILE A 12 -3.37 50.20 -10.31
C ILE A 12 -3.89 48.92 -11.01
N ILE A 13 -4.43 49.04 -12.23
CA ILE A 13 -4.89 47.88 -13.02
C ILE A 13 -3.71 47.03 -13.50
N LEU A 14 -2.57 47.64 -13.87
CA LEU A 14 -1.36 46.89 -14.21
C LEU A 14 -0.76 46.16 -12.99
N LEU A 15 -0.77 46.79 -11.80
CA LEU A 15 -0.31 46.16 -10.55
C LEU A 15 -1.21 45.00 -10.08
N LEU A 16 -2.52 45.06 -10.34
CA LEU A 16 -3.46 43.97 -10.07
C LEU A 16 -3.33 42.80 -11.07
N ALA A 17 -3.00 43.09 -12.34
CA ALA A 17 -2.74 42.05 -13.34
C ALA A 17 -1.40 41.33 -13.07
N LEU A 18 -0.36 42.04 -12.63
CA LEU A 18 0.92 41.45 -12.24
C LEU A 18 0.88 40.67 -10.92
N ALA A 19 -0.11 40.90 -10.06
CA ALA A 19 -0.32 40.15 -8.82
C ALA A 19 -1.19 38.88 -9.01
N ALA A 20 -1.85 38.72 -10.16
CA ALA A 20 -2.68 37.56 -10.45
C ALA A 20 -1.87 36.34 -10.97
N ASP A 21 -0.63 36.56 -11.43
CA ASP A 21 0.16 35.54 -12.15
C ASP A 21 1.17 34.76 -11.30
N THR A 22 1.13 34.86 -9.96
CA THR A 22 1.96 34.00 -9.09
C THR A 22 1.19 33.42 -7.91
N ILE A 23 -0.08 33.06 -8.09
CA ILE A 23 -0.63 31.96 -7.30
C ILE A 23 -0.30 30.71 -8.11
N ALA A 24 0.88 30.14 -7.89
CA ALA A 24 1.16 28.78 -8.33
C ALA A 24 -0.02 27.93 -7.84
N LYS A 25 -0.77 27.34 -8.79
CA LYS A 25 -1.95 26.53 -8.47
C LYS A 25 -1.49 25.41 -7.54
N GLU A 26 -1.76 25.55 -6.24
CA GLU A 26 -1.31 24.60 -5.23
C GLU A 26 -1.77 23.21 -5.67
N LYS A 27 -0.83 22.27 -5.79
CA LYS A 27 -1.17 20.91 -6.24
C LYS A 27 -1.89 20.17 -5.10
N PRO A 28 -2.91 19.34 -5.41
CA PRO A 28 -3.56 18.53 -4.39
C PRO A 28 -2.57 17.51 -3.80
N LEU A 29 -2.80 17.12 -2.54
CA LEU A 29 -2.06 16.03 -1.90
C LEU A 29 -2.43 14.71 -2.57
N LYS A 30 -1.43 14.00 -3.09
CA LYS A 30 -1.60 12.66 -3.64
C LYS A 30 -1.54 11.64 -2.51
N ILE A 31 -2.64 10.94 -2.27
CA ILE A 31 -2.72 9.90 -1.24
C ILE A 31 -2.64 8.53 -1.90
N TYR A 32 -1.68 7.72 -1.45
CA TYR A 32 -1.53 6.33 -1.88
C TYR A 32 -1.71 5.39 -0.70
N ILE A 33 -2.53 4.38 -0.89
CA ILE A 33 -2.86 3.40 0.16
C ILE A 33 -2.07 2.12 -0.13
N LEU A 34 -1.19 1.73 0.79
CA LEU A 34 -0.33 0.54 0.65
C LEU A 34 -0.79 -0.52 1.64
N VAL A 35 -1.31 -1.65 1.16
CA VAL A 35 -1.91 -2.68 2.01
C VAL A 35 -1.40 -4.06 1.69
N GLY A 36 -1.17 -4.88 2.71
CA GLY A 36 -0.92 -6.29 2.51
C GLY A 36 -0.38 -7.00 3.72
N GLN A 37 0.45 -8.01 3.47
CA GLN A 37 1.09 -8.77 4.54
C GLN A 37 2.61 -8.81 4.39
N SER A 38 3.32 -9.17 5.46
CA SER A 38 4.74 -9.60 5.49
C SER A 38 5.69 -8.74 4.62
N ASN A 39 5.82 -8.98 3.31
CA ASN A 39 6.56 -8.10 2.39
C ASN A 39 6.08 -6.65 2.42
N MET A 40 4.76 -6.41 2.44
CA MET A 40 4.22 -5.07 2.66
C MET A 40 4.60 -4.53 4.04
N GLU A 41 4.59 -5.37 5.07
CA GLU A 41 4.99 -4.97 6.43
C GLU A 41 6.44 -4.44 6.42
N GLY A 42 7.33 -5.12 5.71
CA GLY A 42 8.71 -4.67 5.45
C GLY A 42 9.72 -5.25 6.43
N GLN A 43 10.12 -6.51 6.21
CA GLN A 43 11.11 -7.20 7.04
C GLN A 43 12.55 -6.93 6.62
N ALA A 44 12.74 -6.35 5.42
CA ALA A 44 14.04 -6.02 4.88
C ALA A 44 14.78 -5.05 5.81
N ASP A 45 16.09 -5.22 5.87
CA ASP A 45 16.98 -4.47 6.74
C ASP A 45 17.77 -3.46 5.91
N LEU A 46 18.06 -2.27 6.45
CA LEU A 46 18.78 -1.22 5.72
C LEU A 46 20.07 -1.69 5.04
N ARG A 47 20.72 -2.74 5.56
CA ARG A 47 21.92 -3.35 4.96
C ARG A 47 21.71 -3.80 3.52
N VAL A 48 20.48 -4.13 3.11
CA VAL A 48 20.22 -4.49 1.70
C VAL A 48 20.33 -3.27 0.78
N LEU A 49 20.19 -2.06 1.32
CA LEU A 49 20.31 -0.82 0.55
C LEU A 49 21.75 -0.59 0.08
N ASP A 50 22.77 -1.13 0.78
CA ASP A 50 24.18 -0.98 0.37
C ASP A 50 24.45 -1.53 -1.03
N TYR A 51 23.69 -2.54 -1.47
CA TYR A 51 23.80 -3.13 -2.81
C TYR A 51 23.12 -2.27 -3.88
N LEU A 52 22.19 -1.38 -3.52
CA LEU A 52 21.47 -0.54 -4.48
C LEU A 52 22.36 0.48 -5.19
N LYS A 53 23.53 0.82 -4.63
CA LYS A 53 24.48 1.73 -5.28
C LYS A 53 25.21 1.09 -6.46
N ASP A 54 25.31 -0.24 -6.44
CA ASP A 54 26.07 -1.02 -7.42
C ASP A 54 25.26 -1.18 -8.72
N ASP A 55 23.93 -1.20 -8.62
CA ASP A 55 23.02 -1.19 -9.78
C ASP A 55 22.71 0.27 -10.23
N PRO A 56 23.01 0.63 -11.50
CA PRO A 56 22.66 1.93 -12.06
C PRO A 56 21.20 2.35 -11.92
N ASP A 57 20.26 1.41 -11.98
CA ASP A 57 18.82 1.69 -11.95
C ASP A 57 18.32 2.04 -10.54
N THR A 58 19.00 1.53 -9.51
CA THR A 58 18.66 1.80 -8.10
C THR A 58 19.60 2.81 -7.42
N ARG A 59 20.66 3.25 -8.10
CA ARG A 59 21.63 4.21 -7.54
C ARG A 59 20.98 5.52 -7.09
N GLY A 60 20.06 6.06 -7.89
CA GLY A 60 19.36 7.30 -7.53
C GLY A 60 18.49 7.17 -6.28
N LEU A 61 17.94 5.97 -6.03
CA LEU A 61 17.22 5.66 -4.79
C LEU A 61 18.19 5.68 -3.61
N HIS A 62 19.35 5.02 -3.74
CA HIS A 62 20.39 5.04 -2.72
C HIS A 62 20.83 6.48 -2.38
N GLU A 63 21.15 7.30 -3.38
CA GLU A 63 21.53 8.71 -3.22
C GLU A 63 20.42 9.59 -2.61
N THR A 64 19.16 9.16 -2.69
CA THR A 64 18.05 9.87 -2.04
C THR A 64 17.86 9.44 -0.58
N ILE A 65 18.17 8.19 -0.25
CA ILE A 65 17.99 7.64 1.10
C ILE A 65 19.18 7.98 2.00
N PHE A 66 20.38 8.16 1.45
CA PHE A 66 21.57 8.52 2.19
C PHE A 66 22.03 9.93 1.82
N ASP A 67 22.19 10.81 2.81
CA ASP A 67 22.77 12.14 2.58
C ASP A 67 24.29 12.06 2.35
N ALA A 68 24.92 13.22 2.07
CA ALA A 68 26.36 13.31 1.80
C ALA A 68 27.24 12.83 2.96
N ASP A 69 26.70 12.83 4.19
CA ASP A 69 27.38 12.37 5.40
C ASP A 69 27.06 10.89 5.72
N GLY A 70 26.23 10.23 4.90
CA GLY A 70 25.81 8.85 5.04
C GLY A 70 24.66 8.64 6.03
N ASN A 71 24.00 9.69 6.51
CA ASN A 71 22.82 9.56 7.38
C ASN A 71 21.56 9.29 6.56
N HIS A 72 20.55 8.73 7.23
CA HIS A 72 19.25 8.48 6.60
C HIS A 72 18.55 9.81 6.31
N ALA A 73 18.40 10.13 5.03
CA ALA A 73 17.63 11.25 4.55
C ALA A 73 16.13 10.93 4.50
N THR A 74 15.33 12.00 4.55
CA THR A 74 13.89 11.92 4.32
C THR A 74 13.59 12.11 2.84
N ILE A 75 12.59 11.39 2.32
CA ILE A 75 12.10 11.58 0.96
C ILE A 75 11.31 12.90 0.93
N PRO A 76 11.73 13.90 0.13
CA PRO A 76 11.10 15.21 0.12
C PRO A 76 9.60 15.14 -0.19
N ASN A 77 8.83 16.04 0.41
CA ASN A 77 7.39 16.19 0.20
C ASN A 77 6.58 14.89 0.37
N THR A 78 7.10 13.92 1.13
CA THR A 78 6.49 12.61 1.27
C THR A 78 6.36 12.25 2.74
N TRP A 79 5.13 12.02 3.17
CA TRP A 79 4.81 11.63 4.54
C TRP A 79 4.11 10.27 4.55
N ILE A 80 4.12 9.63 5.71
CA ILE A 80 3.50 8.32 5.89
C ILE A 80 2.71 8.29 7.21
N SER A 81 1.57 7.62 7.18
CA SER A 81 0.93 7.04 8.35
C SER A 81 0.86 5.52 8.14
N TYR A 82 1.35 4.77 9.12
CA TYR A 82 1.47 3.32 9.05
C TYR A 82 0.77 2.65 10.23
N LEU A 83 -0.31 1.92 9.96
CA LEU A 83 -0.94 1.01 10.92
C LEU A 83 -0.38 -0.40 10.80
N THR A 84 0.11 -0.93 11.92
CA THR A 84 0.62 -2.30 12.05
C THR A 84 0.42 -2.82 13.47
N GLY A 85 0.77 -4.09 13.71
CA GLY A 85 0.86 -4.65 15.05
C GLY A 85 1.86 -3.88 15.92
N GLY A 86 1.54 -3.72 17.20
CA GLY A 86 2.40 -3.08 18.19
C GLY A 86 3.72 -3.84 18.40
N PRO A 87 4.71 -3.22 19.08
CA PRO A 87 6.03 -3.81 19.29
C PRO A 87 5.98 -5.13 20.08
N ASP A 88 4.95 -5.31 20.91
CA ASP A 88 4.76 -6.50 21.75
C ASP A 88 4.13 -7.68 21.00
N GLY A 89 3.70 -7.49 19.75
CA GLY A 89 3.12 -8.54 18.92
C GLY A 89 1.71 -8.97 19.34
N ASP A 90 1.01 -8.17 20.15
CA ASP A 90 -0.41 -8.41 20.42
C ASP A 90 -1.20 -8.27 19.12
N GLU A 91 -1.82 -9.36 18.66
CA GLU A 91 -2.64 -9.40 17.46
C GLU A 91 -3.83 -8.42 17.53
N ASN A 92 -4.24 -8.02 18.74
CA ASN A 92 -5.28 -7.03 19.00
C ASN A 92 -4.73 -5.61 19.25
N GLY A 93 -3.44 -5.49 19.51
CA GLY A 93 -2.76 -4.23 19.75
C GLY A 93 -2.24 -3.64 18.45
N ASN A 94 -3.01 -2.73 17.84
CA ASN A 94 -2.53 -1.96 16.70
C ASN A 94 -1.83 -0.68 17.15
N ARG A 95 -0.81 -0.26 16.39
CA ARG A 95 -0.13 1.02 16.55
C ARG A 95 -0.04 1.75 15.22
N GLU A 96 -0.31 3.05 15.26
CA GLU A 96 0.04 3.97 14.18
C GLU A 96 1.45 4.54 14.41
N VAL A 97 2.27 4.53 13.36
CA VAL A 97 3.55 5.23 13.29
C VAL A 97 3.49 6.19 12.11
N SER A 98 3.78 7.47 12.32
CA SER A 98 3.69 8.50 11.28
C SER A 98 4.89 9.43 11.26
N GLY A 99 5.08 10.15 10.16
CA GLY A 99 6.14 11.15 9.99
C GLY A 99 6.57 11.32 8.53
N THR A 100 7.67 12.04 8.33
CA THR A 100 8.32 12.14 7.02
C THR A 100 8.81 10.76 6.58
N LEU A 101 8.64 10.43 5.31
CA LEU A 101 9.06 9.13 4.80
C LEU A 101 10.58 9.02 4.81
N GLN A 102 11.08 7.98 5.48
CA GLN A 102 12.50 7.64 5.61
C GLN A 102 12.63 6.15 5.96
N ILE A 103 13.84 5.65 6.16
CA ILE A 103 14.06 4.30 6.72
C ILE A 103 13.38 4.18 8.09
N GLY A 104 12.77 3.02 8.37
CA GLY A 104 12.23 2.70 9.69
C GLY A 104 10.72 2.47 9.74
N TYR A 105 10.03 2.57 8.60
CA TYR A 105 8.60 2.26 8.46
C TYR A 105 8.33 0.83 7.94
N GLY A 106 9.34 -0.05 7.96
CA GLY A 106 9.17 -1.50 7.87
C GLY A 106 8.50 -2.10 9.12
N THR A 107 8.71 -3.38 9.42
CA THR A 107 8.09 -4.03 10.59
C THR A 107 8.39 -3.27 11.89
N GLN A 108 7.37 -3.14 12.73
CA GLN A 108 7.47 -2.50 14.05
C GLN A 108 7.53 -3.55 15.18
N PHE A 109 7.51 -4.83 14.84
CA PHE A 109 7.64 -5.91 15.80
C PHE A 109 8.99 -5.81 16.54
N ARG A 110 8.94 -5.80 17.87
CA ARG A 110 10.11 -5.62 18.76
C ARG A 110 10.94 -4.36 18.50
N ARG A 111 10.35 -3.33 17.91
CA ARG A 111 11.04 -2.06 17.62
C ARG A 111 11.43 -1.31 18.90
N ASP A 112 12.71 -1.00 19.05
CA ASP A 112 13.25 -0.14 20.10
C ASP A 112 13.23 1.34 19.68
N TYR A 113 12.17 2.07 20.05
CA TYR A 113 11.97 3.46 19.68
C TYR A 113 13.00 4.45 20.25
N SER A 114 13.93 4.00 21.10
CA SER A 114 15.08 4.83 21.53
C SER A 114 16.19 4.92 20.47
N LYS A 115 16.15 4.08 19.44
CA LYS A 115 17.13 4.03 18.34
C LYS A 115 16.48 4.38 17.01
N PRO A 116 17.24 4.78 15.97
CA PRO A 116 16.71 4.86 14.61
C PRO A 116 16.14 3.52 14.11
N GLY A 117 15.12 3.58 13.26
CA GLY A 117 14.56 2.39 12.64
C GLY A 117 15.50 1.85 11.57
N THR A 118 15.55 0.53 11.42
CA THR A 118 16.40 -0.13 10.40
C THR A 118 15.63 -0.95 9.40
N LYS A 119 14.32 -1.12 9.63
CA LYS A 119 13.45 -1.95 8.80
C LYS A 119 12.78 -1.10 7.73
N ILE A 120 12.70 -1.67 6.54
CA ILE A 120 12.12 -1.05 5.35
C ILE A 120 11.11 -2.01 4.71
N GLY A 121 10.05 -1.45 4.15
CA GLY A 121 9.17 -2.13 3.22
C GLY A 121 9.11 -1.40 1.88
N PRO A 122 8.12 -1.74 1.03
CA PRO A 122 7.97 -1.13 -0.29
C PRO A 122 7.63 0.37 -0.22
N GLU A 123 7.22 0.91 0.94
CA GLU A 123 6.91 2.34 1.09
C GLU A 123 8.07 3.25 0.72
N LEU A 124 9.31 2.84 1.00
CA LEU A 124 10.49 3.65 0.76
C LEU A 124 10.76 3.82 -0.75
N GLY A 125 10.82 2.69 -1.47
CA GLY A 125 11.00 2.70 -2.92
C GLY A 125 9.80 3.34 -3.64
N PHE A 126 8.58 3.09 -3.15
CA PHE A 126 7.36 3.70 -3.69
C PHE A 126 7.40 5.23 -3.58
N GLY A 127 7.70 5.77 -2.40
CA GLY A 127 7.78 7.21 -2.19
C GLY A 127 8.83 7.88 -3.08
N TYR A 128 10.00 7.26 -3.22
CA TYR A 128 11.03 7.73 -4.15
C TYR A 128 10.52 7.77 -5.59
N ALA A 129 9.93 6.67 -6.08
CA ALA A 129 9.40 6.59 -7.44
C ALA A 129 8.34 7.66 -7.72
N MET A 130 7.44 7.93 -6.76
CA MET A 130 6.42 8.98 -6.90
C MET A 130 7.03 10.38 -6.96
N GLN A 131 8.09 10.65 -6.19
CA GLN A 131 8.80 11.91 -6.26
C GLN A 131 9.55 12.06 -7.59
N GLN A 132 10.13 11.00 -8.15
CA GLN A 132 10.72 11.07 -9.50
C GLN A 132 9.66 11.34 -10.58
N PHE A 133 8.47 10.75 -10.43
CA PHE A 133 7.40 10.85 -11.41
C PHE A 133 6.74 12.23 -11.48
N SER A 134 6.36 12.82 -10.34
CA SER A 134 5.46 13.99 -10.33
C SER A 134 5.94 15.19 -9.51
N ARG A 135 6.86 14.96 -8.55
CA ARG A 135 7.28 15.94 -7.53
C ARG A 135 6.12 16.56 -6.73
N GLU A 136 4.95 15.94 -6.76
CA GLU A 136 3.77 16.38 -6.00
C GLU A 136 3.91 16.02 -4.53
N PRO A 137 3.22 16.73 -3.61
CA PRO A 137 3.14 16.30 -2.22
C PRO A 137 2.43 14.94 -2.14
N VAL A 138 3.02 14.03 -1.37
CA VAL A 138 2.56 12.64 -1.23
C VAL A 138 2.29 12.32 0.24
N LEU A 139 1.18 11.64 0.51
CA LEU A 139 0.91 10.95 1.76
C LEU A 139 0.67 9.46 1.48
N ILE A 140 1.50 8.62 2.09
CA ILE A 140 1.31 7.17 2.09
C ILE A 140 0.48 6.79 3.32
N ILE A 141 -0.62 6.07 3.12
CA ILE A 141 -1.35 5.40 4.20
C ILE A 141 -1.04 3.91 4.07
N LYS A 142 -0.17 3.41 4.92
CA LYS A 142 0.27 2.02 4.94
C LYS A 142 -0.53 1.23 5.98
N VAL A 143 -1.00 0.04 5.62
CA VAL A 143 -1.68 -0.88 6.53
C VAL A 143 -1.18 -2.29 6.28
N ALA A 144 -0.42 -2.85 7.21
CA ALA A 144 0.17 -4.16 7.01
C ALA A 144 0.43 -4.90 8.32
N TRP A 145 0.36 -6.23 8.24
CA TRP A 145 0.70 -7.13 9.34
C TRP A 145 1.34 -8.41 8.80
N GLY A 146 2.13 -9.10 9.61
CA GLY A 146 2.56 -10.46 9.29
C GLY A 146 1.39 -11.46 9.29
N GLY A 147 1.45 -12.48 8.44
CA GLY A 147 0.59 -13.67 8.52
C GLY A 147 -0.89 -13.46 8.19
N GLN A 148 -1.22 -12.49 7.34
CA GLN A 148 -2.60 -12.19 6.98
C GLN A 148 -2.97 -12.69 5.57
N SER A 149 -4.23 -13.08 5.43
CA SER A 149 -4.78 -13.67 4.22
C SER A 149 -5.94 -12.86 3.65
N LEU A 150 -6.16 -12.98 2.34
CA LEU A 150 -7.34 -12.43 1.69
C LEU A 150 -8.59 -13.25 2.03
N ASN A 151 -8.46 -14.58 2.08
CA ASN A 151 -9.60 -15.47 2.28
C ASN A 151 -10.30 -15.31 3.64
N ILE A 152 -9.60 -14.90 4.71
CA ILE A 152 -10.20 -14.66 6.03
C ILE A 152 -9.92 -13.25 6.59
N ASP A 153 -8.67 -12.79 6.65
CA ASP A 153 -8.33 -11.58 7.44
C ASP A 153 -8.75 -10.28 6.74
N PHE A 154 -8.42 -10.17 5.45
CA PHE A 154 -8.80 -9.07 4.56
C PHE A 154 -10.08 -9.36 3.77
N ARG A 155 -10.84 -10.39 4.16
CA ARG A 155 -12.07 -10.77 3.47
C ARG A 155 -13.05 -9.59 3.47
N SER A 156 -13.37 -9.12 2.27
CA SER A 156 -14.26 -7.97 2.08
C SER A 156 -15.74 -8.34 2.26
N PRO A 157 -16.63 -7.39 2.59
CA PRO A 157 -18.05 -7.66 2.85
C PRO A 157 -18.74 -8.46 1.73
N SER A 158 -18.52 -8.11 0.47
CA SER A 158 -19.15 -8.77 -0.69
C SER A 158 -18.63 -10.18 -0.94
N SER A 159 -17.55 -10.60 -0.25
CA SER A 159 -17.05 -11.97 -0.28
C SER A 159 -17.78 -12.90 0.72
N GLY A 160 -18.62 -12.36 1.60
CA GLY A 160 -19.41 -13.14 2.57
C GLY A 160 -18.57 -13.76 3.68
N GLU A 161 -19.11 -14.78 4.36
CA GLU A 161 -18.42 -15.48 5.45
C GLU A 161 -17.25 -16.34 4.96
N TYR A 162 -16.32 -16.70 5.86
CA TYR A 162 -15.25 -17.65 5.57
C TYR A 162 -15.83 -19.06 5.35
N PRO A 163 -15.60 -19.70 4.19
CA PRO A 163 -16.27 -20.95 3.85
C PRO A 163 -15.78 -22.13 4.68
N LYS A 164 -16.73 -22.92 5.19
CA LYS A 164 -16.45 -24.25 5.74
C LYS A 164 -16.16 -25.22 4.58
N THR A 165 -15.02 -25.89 4.65
CA THR A 165 -14.61 -26.98 3.77
C THR A 165 -14.48 -28.27 4.58
N GLU A 166 -14.33 -29.40 3.90
CA GLU A 166 -14.03 -30.67 4.58
C GLU A 166 -12.71 -30.58 5.37
N SER A 167 -11.69 -29.95 4.78
CA SER A 167 -10.35 -29.82 5.37
C SER A 167 -10.27 -28.86 6.58
N ASN A 168 -11.18 -27.89 6.69
CA ASN A 168 -11.23 -26.98 7.83
C ASN A 168 -12.43 -27.24 8.78
N ALA A 169 -13.15 -28.36 8.60
CA ALA A 169 -14.39 -28.62 9.32
C ALA A 169 -14.21 -28.53 10.84
N ASN A 170 -13.06 -29.00 11.35
CA ASN A 170 -12.68 -28.94 12.77
C ASN A 170 -12.64 -27.53 13.36
N GLN A 171 -12.54 -26.48 12.54
CA GLN A 171 -12.60 -25.08 12.95
C GLN A 171 -14.05 -24.58 13.13
N PHE A 172 -15.07 -25.38 12.78
CA PHE A 172 -16.48 -25.01 12.87
C PHE A 172 -17.31 -25.89 13.84
N ASP A 173 -16.69 -26.90 14.46
CA ASP A 173 -17.40 -27.94 15.20
C ASP A 173 -18.03 -27.48 16.52
N THR A 174 -17.57 -26.37 17.11
CA THR A 174 -18.16 -25.79 18.32
C THR A 174 -18.64 -24.36 18.07
N ALA A 175 -19.64 -23.90 18.85
CA ALA A 175 -20.13 -22.52 18.76
C ALA A 175 -18.99 -21.51 18.97
N GLU A 176 -18.18 -21.72 20.00
CA GLU A 176 -17.01 -20.88 20.32
C GLU A 176 -16.02 -20.76 19.15
N LYS A 177 -15.76 -21.85 18.42
CA LYS A 177 -14.87 -21.80 17.25
C LYS A 177 -15.51 -21.04 16.08
N ARG A 178 -16.81 -21.23 15.85
CA ARG A 178 -17.55 -20.46 14.82
C ARG A 178 -17.56 -18.97 15.13
N ASP A 179 -17.78 -18.59 16.38
CA ASP A 179 -17.76 -17.20 16.83
C ASP A 179 -16.38 -16.57 16.64
N ARG A 180 -15.31 -17.31 16.93
CA ARG A 180 -13.93 -16.86 16.66
C ARG A 180 -13.67 -16.63 15.17
N ILE A 181 -14.08 -17.55 14.30
CA ILE A 181 -13.91 -17.39 12.85
C ILE A 181 -14.71 -16.17 12.37
N ALA A 182 -15.96 -16.03 12.80
CA ALA A 182 -16.80 -14.90 12.42
C ALA A 182 -16.17 -13.57 12.87
N ALA A 183 -15.65 -13.49 14.09
CA ALA A 183 -14.97 -12.29 14.61
C ALA A 183 -13.68 -11.94 13.85
N ARG A 184 -12.92 -12.96 13.43
CA ARG A 184 -11.69 -12.80 12.64
C ARG A 184 -11.98 -12.43 11.19
N THR A 185 -13.05 -12.94 10.61
CA THR A 185 -13.38 -12.76 9.20
C THR A 185 -13.56 -11.28 8.86
N GLY A 186 -12.72 -10.76 7.97
CA GLY A 186 -12.68 -9.36 7.53
C GLY A 186 -12.20 -8.38 8.60
N ASN A 187 -11.61 -8.84 9.70
CA ASN A 187 -11.16 -7.94 10.77
C ASN A 187 -10.12 -6.94 10.29
N ARG A 188 -9.09 -7.42 9.56
CA ARG A 188 -8.05 -6.55 9.00
C ARG A 188 -8.58 -5.65 7.89
N TYR A 189 -9.56 -6.12 7.10
CA TYR A 189 -10.28 -5.26 6.16
C TYR A 189 -10.94 -4.06 6.88
N ARG A 190 -11.70 -4.33 7.95
CA ARG A 190 -12.38 -3.27 8.72
C ARG A 190 -11.38 -2.31 9.37
N GLN A 191 -10.29 -2.82 9.94
CA GLN A 191 -9.23 -1.99 10.52
C GLN A 191 -8.53 -1.12 9.46
N MET A 192 -8.26 -1.66 8.28
CA MET A 192 -7.70 -0.92 7.14
C MET A 192 -8.61 0.25 6.75
N ILE A 193 -9.89 -0.02 6.47
CA ILE A 193 -10.84 1.04 6.08
C ILE A 193 -10.98 2.10 7.18
N ALA A 194 -11.08 1.67 8.45
CA ALA A 194 -11.18 2.57 9.58
C ALA A 194 -9.95 3.48 9.70
N HIS A 195 -8.75 2.93 9.50
CA HIS A 195 -7.51 3.70 9.57
C HIS A 195 -7.36 4.70 8.43
N VAL A 196 -7.67 4.29 7.19
CA VAL A 196 -7.68 5.21 6.04
C VAL A 196 -8.63 6.37 6.34
N LYS A 197 -9.88 6.10 6.74
CA LYS A 197 -10.85 7.14 7.10
C LYS A 197 -10.37 8.03 8.24
N HIS A 198 -9.73 7.45 9.25
CA HIS A 198 -9.18 8.20 10.38
C HIS A 198 -8.11 9.20 9.92
N VAL A 199 -7.16 8.77 9.10
CA VAL A 199 -6.11 9.65 8.55
C VAL A 199 -6.71 10.75 7.68
N LEU A 200 -7.66 10.39 6.79
CA LEU A 200 -8.32 11.36 5.92
C LEU A 200 -9.14 12.40 6.68
N SER A 201 -9.67 12.05 7.87
CA SER A 201 -10.43 12.98 8.71
C SER A 201 -9.56 14.04 9.39
N ASP A 202 -8.26 13.79 9.55
CA ASP A 202 -7.30 14.72 10.15
C ASP A 202 -5.88 14.50 9.56
N ILE A 203 -5.71 14.91 8.31
CA ILE A 203 -4.42 14.83 7.60
C ILE A 203 -3.36 15.69 8.30
N SER A 204 -3.76 16.79 8.96
CA SER A 204 -2.83 17.73 9.60
C SER A 204 -2.04 17.08 10.75
N ARG A 205 -2.61 16.07 11.41
CA ARG A 205 -1.93 15.26 12.42
C ARG A 205 -0.75 14.48 11.88
N VAL A 206 -0.84 14.02 10.63
CA VAL A 206 0.18 13.16 10.00
C VAL A 206 1.10 13.94 9.07
N TYR A 207 0.61 15.00 8.41
CA TYR A 207 1.36 15.86 7.50
C TYR A 207 1.09 17.35 7.84
N PRO A 208 1.63 17.85 8.96
CA PRO A 208 1.33 19.20 9.49
C PRO A 208 1.79 20.35 8.58
N GLU A 209 2.74 20.09 7.70
CA GLU A 209 3.27 21.07 6.74
C GLU A 209 2.38 21.26 5.51
N TYR A 210 1.50 20.31 5.20
CA TYR A 210 0.57 20.43 4.08
C TYR A 210 -0.58 21.37 4.46
N LYS A 211 -0.47 22.64 4.04
CA LYS A 211 -1.44 23.72 4.34
C LYS A 211 -2.32 24.11 3.15
N SER A 212 -2.17 23.39 2.03
CA SER A 212 -2.79 23.76 0.76
C SER A 212 -4.32 23.63 0.81
N ARG A 213 -4.99 24.57 0.14
CA ARG A 213 -6.46 24.58 0.02
C ARG A 213 -6.98 23.65 -1.08
N SER A 214 -6.10 23.03 -1.85
CA SER A 214 -6.46 22.16 -2.98
C SER A 214 -6.97 20.78 -2.58
N GLY A 215 -7.09 20.49 -1.28
CA GLY A 215 -7.60 19.21 -0.79
C GLY A 215 -6.63 18.05 -1.04
N TYR A 216 -7.18 16.84 -1.18
CA TYR A 216 -6.43 15.63 -1.46
C TYR A 216 -7.12 14.79 -2.53
N GLU A 217 -6.37 13.87 -3.12
CA GLU A 217 -6.85 12.88 -4.09
C GLU A 217 -6.40 11.48 -3.67
N LEU A 218 -7.34 10.54 -3.56
CA LEU A 218 -7.02 9.11 -3.44
C LEU A 218 -6.49 8.61 -4.78
N SER A 219 -5.16 8.64 -4.91
CA SER A 219 -4.44 8.55 -6.18
C SER A 219 -4.09 7.12 -6.57
N GLY A 220 -4.17 6.18 -5.62
CA GLY A 220 -4.03 4.76 -5.91
C GLY A 220 -3.96 3.89 -4.68
N PHE A 221 -4.09 2.59 -4.93
CA PHE A 221 -4.02 1.54 -3.93
C PHE A 221 -3.02 0.47 -4.40
N ALA A 222 -2.06 0.12 -3.56
CA ALA A 222 -1.11 -0.96 -3.81
C ALA A 222 -1.42 -2.14 -2.88
N TRP A 223 -1.82 -3.27 -3.46
CA TRP A 223 -2.05 -4.52 -2.76
C TRP A 223 -0.83 -5.43 -2.88
N PHE A 224 -0.21 -5.82 -1.76
CA PHE A 224 0.93 -6.73 -1.75
C PHE A 224 0.81 -7.79 -0.66
N GLN A 225 0.11 -8.88 -1.01
CA GLN A 225 -0.20 -10.03 -0.16
C GLN A 225 -0.19 -11.27 -1.05
N GLY A 226 -0.10 -12.47 -0.48
CA GLY A 226 -0.38 -13.67 -1.27
C GLY A 226 0.05 -14.97 -0.62
N TRP A 227 1.23 -15.00 0.02
CA TRP A 227 1.83 -16.24 0.53
C TRP A 227 0.88 -17.11 1.37
N ASN A 228 0.11 -16.50 2.29
CA ASN A 228 -0.76 -17.26 3.18
C ASN A 228 -1.95 -17.89 2.44
N ASP A 229 -2.46 -17.24 1.39
CA ASP A 229 -3.47 -17.85 0.52
C ASP A 229 -2.84 -18.94 -0.35
N MET A 230 -1.63 -18.73 -0.89
CA MET A 230 -0.97 -19.76 -1.71
C MET A 230 -0.76 -21.07 -0.93
N VAL A 231 -0.34 -21.00 0.34
CA VAL A 231 -0.05 -22.20 1.13
C VAL A 231 -1.28 -22.84 1.78
N ASP A 232 -2.44 -22.16 1.79
CA ASP A 232 -3.66 -22.66 2.43
C ASP A 232 -4.36 -23.76 1.61
N ARG A 233 -4.04 -25.00 1.94
CA ARG A 233 -4.68 -26.19 1.35
C ARG A 233 -6.13 -26.39 1.78
N SER A 234 -6.57 -25.75 2.87
CA SER A 234 -7.91 -25.94 3.39
C SER A 234 -8.94 -25.13 2.60
N THR A 235 -8.55 -23.94 2.14
CA THR A 235 -9.35 -23.10 1.25
C THR A 235 -9.12 -23.44 -0.22
N TYR A 236 -7.88 -23.83 -0.58
CA TYR A 236 -7.48 -24.14 -1.95
C TYR A 236 -6.96 -25.59 -2.06
N PRO A 237 -7.83 -26.61 -1.93
CA PRO A 237 -7.43 -28.02 -1.91
C PRO A 237 -6.89 -28.52 -3.27
N THR A 238 -7.29 -27.88 -4.38
CA THR A 238 -6.89 -28.21 -5.75
C THR A 238 -5.92 -27.19 -6.34
N ARG A 239 -5.14 -26.51 -5.49
CA ARG A 239 -4.22 -25.42 -5.87
C ARG A 239 -3.16 -25.76 -6.93
N ASP A 240 -2.83 -27.04 -7.06
CA ASP A 240 -1.94 -27.58 -8.08
C ASP A 240 -2.63 -27.76 -9.45
N GLN A 241 -3.95 -27.64 -9.52
CA GLN A 241 -4.73 -27.77 -10.75
C GLN A 241 -5.11 -26.39 -11.33
N PRO A 242 -5.29 -26.27 -12.65
CA PRO A 242 -5.85 -25.06 -13.26
C PRO A 242 -7.17 -24.66 -12.59
N GLY A 243 -7.32 -23.38 -12.26
CA GLY A 243 -8.49 -22.85 -11.55
C GLY A 243 -8.52 -23.14 -10.04
N GLY A 244 -7.48 -23.78 -9.48
CA GLY A 244 -7.38 -24.09 -8.05
C GLY A 244 -7.43 -22.87 -7.11
N TYR A 245 -7.26 -21.67 -7.65
CA TYR A 245 -7.30 -20.39 -6.94
C TYR A 245 -8.39 -19.43 -7.47
N ASP A 246 -9.40 -19.90 -8.22
CA ASP A 246 -10.46 -19.03 -8.76
C ASP A 246 -11.18 -18.21 -7.68
N ASN A 247 -11.31 -18.78 -6.48
CA ASN A 247 -11.85 -18.06 -5.33
C ASN A 247 -10.98 -16.87 -4.91
N TYR A 248 -9.64 -16.97 -5.01
CA TYR A 248 -8.75 -15.85 -4.74
C TYR A 248 -9.03 -14.70 -5.72
N SER A 249 -9.09 -14.99 -7.03
CA SER A 249 -9.40 -13.98 -8.06
C SER A 249 -10.75 -13.32 -7.83
N LYS A 250 -11.78 -14.12 -7.52
CA LYS A 250 -13.13 -13.63 -7.20
C LYS A 250 -13.11 -12.71 -5.98
N TRP A 251 -12.48 -13.12 -4.89
CA TRP A 251 -12.44 -12.35 -3.66
C TRP A 251 -11.56 -11.10 -3.77
N LEU A 252 -10.49 -11.13 -4.58
CA LEU A 252 -9.67 -9.94 -4.82
C LEU A 252 -10.45 -8.92 -5.66
N ALA A 253 -11.23 -9.37 -6.66
CA ALA A 253 -12.12 -8.48 -7.40
C ALA A 253 -13.19 -7.85 -6.47
N ASN A 254 -13.78 -8.63 -5.56
CA ASN A 254 -14.70 -8.10 -4.55
C ASN A 254 -14.01 -7.09 -3.61
N PHE A 255 -12.80 -7.40 -3.15
CA PHE A 255 -12.01 -6.51 -2.32
C PHE A 255 -11.78 -5.15 -3.00
N ILE A 256 -11.41 -5.15 -4.29
CA ILE A 256 -11.24 -3.90 -5.06
C ILE A 256 -12.54 -3.10 -5.10
N ARG A 257 -13.68 -3.74 -5.40
CA ARG A 257 -14.99 -3.06 -5.46
C ARG A 257 -15.38 -2.49 -4.10
N ASP A 258 -15.25 -3.28 -3.04
CA ASP A 258 -15.66 -2.91 -1.69
C ASP A 258 -14.77 -1.78 -1.14
N VAL A 259 -13.45 -1.81 -1.37
CA VAL A 259 -12.55 -0.71 -0.97
C VAL A 259 -12.93 0.59 -1.66
N ARG A 260 -13.18 0.55 -2.98
CA ARG A 260 -13.61 1.73 -3.74
C ARG A 260 -14.94 2.28 -3.22
N ASN A 261 -15.89 1.41 -2.92
CA ASN A 261 -17.18 1.80 -2.36
C ASN A 261 -17.02 2.42 -0.96
N ASP A 262 -16.29 1.76 -0.06
CA ASP A 262 -16.13 2.19 1.32
C ASP A 262 -15.37 3.51 1.45
N LEU A 263 -14.49 3.82 0.50
CA LEU A 263 -13.71 5.05 0.43
C LEU A 263 -14.30 6.11 -0.51
N ASP A 264 -15.47 5.86 -1.11
CA ASP A 264 -16.12 6.74 -2.10
C ASP A 264 -15.18 7.13 -3.26
N ALA A 265 -14.43 6.16 -3.77
CA ALA A 265 -13.37 6.34 -4.76
C ALA A 265 -13.54 5.36 -5.94
N PRO A 266 -14.64 5.43 -6.71
CA PRO A 266 -15.01 4.43 -7.72
C PRO A 266 -13.97 4.27 -8.84
N SER A 267 -13.16 5.30 -9.11
CA SER A 267 -12.12 5.27 -10.13
C SER A 267 -10.71 5.13 -9.57
N MET A 268 -10.52 4.89 -8.27
CA MET A 268 -9.18 4.79 -7.67
C MET A 268 -8.36 3.68 -8.34
N PRO A 269 -7.15 3.98 -8.85
CA PRO A 269 -6.26 2.97 -9.43
C PRO A 269 -5.83 1.91 -8.43
N PHE A 270 -5.69 0.66 -8.89
CA PHE A 270 -5.16 -0.44 -8.10
C PHE A 270 -3.94 -1.07 -8.77
N ALA A 271 -2.87 -1.25 -8.01
CA ALA A 271 -1.72 -2.05 -8.38
C ALA A 271 -1.70 -3.32 -7.51
N ILE A 272 -1.66 -4.48 -8.15
CA ILE A 272 -1.56 -5.79 -7.50
C ILE A 272 -0.12 -6.27 -7.67
N GLY A 273 0.65 -6.31 -6.58
CA GLY A 273 1.98 -6.92 -6.59
C GLY A 273 1.85 -8.44 -6.67
N VAL A 274 2.05 -9.01 -7.86
CA VAL A 274 2.03 -10.46 -8.09
C VAL A 274 3.25 -11.08 -7.40
N MET A 275 3.03 -12.18 -6.68
CA MET A 275 4.03 -12.73 -5.77
C MET A 275 5.29 -13.21 -6.51
N GLY A 276 6.43 -12.62 -6.13
CA GLY A 276 7.74 -12.92 -6.69
C GLY A 276 8.60 -13.89 -5.87
N ILE A 277 8.05 -14.55 -4.84
CA ILE A 277 8.83 -15.44 -3.97
C ILE A 277 9.44 -16.57 -4.78
N GLY A 278 10.76 -16.76 -4.65
CA GLY A 278 11.55 -17.74 -5.39
C GLY A 278 11.95 -17.33 -6.81
N GLY A 279 11.63 -16.10 -7.23
CA GLY A 279 12.02 -15.56 -8.52
C GLY A 279 11.22 -16.12 -9.70
N PRO A 280 11.75 -16.00 -10.93
CA PRO A 280 11.13 -16.53 -12.14
C PRO A 280 10.73 -17.99 -11.97
N ILE A 281 9.51 -18.35 -12.39
CA ILE A 281 8.89 -19.66 -12.10
C ILE A 281 9.74 -20.82 -12.64
N GLU A 282 10.41 -20.60 -13.76
CA GLU A 282 11.29 -21.55 -14.42
C GLU A 282 12.48 -21.99 -13.55
N LEU A 283 12.84 -21.20 -12.54
CA LEU A 283 13.94 -21.49 -11.61
C LEU A 283 13.49 -22.31 -10.39
N HIS A 284 12.19 -22.54 -10.21
CA HIS A 284 11.67 -23.29 -9.07
C HIS A 284 11.84 -24.80 -9.26
N GLU A 285 11.88 -25.56 -8.15
CA GLU A 285 11.70 -27.01 -8.20
C GLU A 285 10.35 -27.35 -8.87
N GLU A 286 10.34 -28.37 -9.75
CA GLU A 286 9.16 -28.74 -10.57
C GLU A 286 7.86 -28.87 -9.75
N ARG A 287 7.95 -29.43 -8.53
CA ARG A 287 6.80 -29.61 -7.64
C ARG A 287 6.14 -28.31 -7.16
N TYR A 288 6.83 -27.18 -7.25
CA TYR A 288 6.33 -25.87 -6.83
C TYR A 288 5.92 -24.97 -7.99
N GLN A 289 6.44 -25.22 -9.20
CA GLN A 289 6.17 -24.41 -10.39
C GLN A 289 4.67 -24.25 -10.64
N GLN A 290 3.92 -25.35 -10.66
CA GLN A 290 2.49 -25.31 -10.98
C GLN A 290 1.68 -24.51 -9.94
N ILE A 291 2.01 -24.65 -8.65
CA ILE A 291 1.33 -23.93 -7.57
C ILE A 291 1.60 -22.43 -7.68
N HIS A 292 2.86 -22.04 -7.88
CA HIS A 292 3.23 -20.64 -8.07
C HIS A 292 2.59 -20.05 -9.33
N GLN A 293 2.61 -20.78 -10.45
CA GLN A 293 1.98 -20.36 -11.71
C GLN A 293 0.47 -20.15 -11.56
N ASN A 294 -0.23 -21.11 -10.95
CA ASN A 294 -1.67 -21.02 -10.73
C ASN A 294 -2.01 -19.84 -9.82
N PHE A 295 -1.21 -19.64 -8.76
CA PHE A 295 -1.45 -18.56 -7.82
C PHE A 295 -1.17 -17.18 -8.43
N ASN A 296 -0.03 -17.00 -9.12
CA ASN A 296 0.30 -15.75 -9.79
C ASN A 296 -0.74 -15.38 -10.85
N THR A 297 -1.22 -16.39 -11.60
CA THR A 297 -2.33 -16.21 -12.57
C THR A 297 -3.61 -15.74 -11.87
N ALA A 298 -3.95 -16.33 -10.73
CA ALA A 298 -5.12 -15.93 -9.95
C ALA A 298 -5.00 -14.53 -9.34
N MET A 299 -3.79 -14.12 -8.93
CA MET A 299 -3.52 -12.75 -8.46
C MET A 299 -3.70 -11.73 -9.57
N ALA A 300 -3.24 -12.02 -10.79
CA ALA A 300 -3.31 -11.12 -11.94
C ALA A 300 -4.72 -11.04 -12.57
N ALA A 301 -5.53 -12.08 -12.42
CA ALA A 301 -6.84 -12.20 -13.08
C ALA A 301 -7.77 -10.98 -12.95
N PRO A 302 -7.89 -10.28 -11.80
CA PRO A 302 -8.72 -9.09 -11.70
C PRO A 302 -8.34 -7.98 -12.70
N ALA A 303 -7.05 -7.80 -13.01
CA ALA A 303 -6.60 -6.78 -13.97
C ALA A 303 -7.12 -7.01 -15.40
N HIS A 304 -7.59 -8.22 -15.72
CA HIS A 304 -8.13 -8.58 -17.02
C HIS A 304 -9.66 -8.45 -17.12
N LEU A 305 -10.37 -8.17 -16.02
CA LEU A 305 -11.81 -7.94 -16.04
C LEU A 305 -12.15 -6.66 -16.81
N ASP A 306 -13.21 -6.69 -17.63
CA ASP A 306 -13.59 -5.55 -18.50
C ASP A 306 -13.80 -4.26 -17.72
N GLU A 307 -14.44 -4.34 -16.54
CA GLU A 307 -14.68 -3.18 -15.65
C GLU A 307 -13.40 -2.58 -15.05
N PHE A 308 -12.27 -3.30 -15.09
CA PHE A 308 -11.01 -2.92 -14.46
C PHE A 308 -9.92 -2.55 -15.46
N LYS A 309 -10.16 -2.70 -16.77
CA LYS A 309 -9.21 -2.34 -17.82
C LYS A 309 -8.77 -0.88 -17.72
N GLY A 310 -7.45 -0.66 -17.74
CA GLY A 310 -6.85 0.67 -17.64
C GLY A 310 -6.87 1.31 -16.25
N ASN A 311 -7.40 0.62 -15.23
CA ASN A 311 -7.51 1.14 -13.86
C ASN A 311 -6.97 0.17 -12.80
N VAL A 312 -6.91 -1.13 -13.10
CA VAL A 312 -6.25 -2.14 -12.26
C VAL A 312 -5.09 -2.75 -13.05
N ALA A 313 -3.91 -2.80 -12.44
CA ALA A 313 -2.72 -3.37 -13.02
C ALA A 313 -2.15 -4.47 -12.13
N ALA A 314 -1.73 -5.58 -12.75
CA ALA A 314 -0.90 -6.59 -12.11
C ALA A 314 0.58 -6.24 -12.37
N VAL A 315 1.38 -6.22 -11.32
CA VAL A 315 2.81 -5.89 -11.35
C VAL A 315 3.60 -7.14 -10.97
N GLU A 316 4.29 -7.72 -11.94
CA GLU A 316 5.14 -8.89 -11.73
C GLU A 316 6.38 -8.51 -10.91
N THR A 317 6.53 -9.14 -9.74
CA THR A 317 7.66 -8.87 -8.83
C THR A 317 8.73 -9.97 -8.85
N ASN A 318 8.49 -11.07 -9.55
CA ASN A 318 9.40 -12.23 -9.62
C ASN A 318 10.77 -11.90 -10.23
N GLN A 319 10.84 -10.94 -11.15
CA GLN A 319 12.09 -10.48 -11.76
C GLN A 319 12.99 -9.70 -10.78
N PHE A 320 12.46 -9.30 -9.62
CA PHE A 320 13.19 -8.54 -8.59
C PHE A 320 13.47 -9.40 -7.34
N TRP A 321 13.52 -10.72 -7.51
CA TRP A 321 13.91 -11.66 -6.47
C TRP A 321 15.41 -11.92 -6.54
N ASP A 322 16.08 -11.80 -5.39
CA ASP A 322 17.49 -12.11 -5.17
C ASP A 322 17.60 -13.35 -4.26
#